data_AF-A0A2E1X2J9-F1
#
_entry.id   AF-A0A2E1X2J9-F1
#
_cell.length_a   1.000
_cell.length_b   1.000
_cell.length_c   1.000
_cell.angle_alpha   90.00
_cell.angle_beta   90.00
_cell.angle_gamma   90.00
#
_symmetry.space_group_name_H-M   'P 1'
#
loop_
_entity.id
_entity.type
_entity.pdbx_description
1 polymer ?
#
loop_
_entity_poly.entity_id
_entity_poly.type
_entity_poly.pdbx_seq_one_letter_code
_entity_poly.pdbx_strand_id
1 'polypeptide(L)' 'LIYLGFTLLAQDWLPILCLFLFISVIWIPNMIKKDKSLSRYKEFSKYKKNSKRFFPYIF' A
#
# COMPACT_ATOMS: atom_id res chain seq x y z
N LEU A 1 -1.83 -8.36 -2.49
CA LEU A 1 -2.26 -9.44 -3.41
C LEU A 1 -3.37 -10.31 -2.82
N ILE A 2 -3.28 -10.75 -1.56
CA ILE A 2 -4.30 -11.62 -0.92
C ILE A 2 -5.72 -11.05 -1.03
N TYR A 3 -5.93 -9.77 -0.71
CA TYR A 3 -7.26 -9.13 -0.83
C TYR A 3 -7.81 -9.11 -2.26
N LEU A 4 -6.94 -8.94 -3.27
CA LEU A 4 -7.36 -9.03 -4.67
C LEU A 4 -7.81 -10.46 -5.02
N GLY A 5 -7.08 -11.47 -4.53
CA GLY A 5 -7.47 -12.88 -4.66
C GLY A 5 -8.87 -13.15 -4.08
N PHE A 6 -9.14 -12.63 -2.88
CA PHE A 6 -10.48 -12.75 -2.28
C PHE A 6 -11.57 -12.03 -3.07
N THR A 7 -11.30 -10.84 -3.61
CA THR A 7 -12.29 -10.14 -4.44
C THR A 7 -12.55 -10.85 -5.77
N LEU A 8 -11.55 -11.50 -6.35
CA LEU A 8 -11.70 -12.25 -7.61
C LEU A 8 -12.51 -13.53 -7.43
N LEU A 9 -12.48 -14.17 -6.25
CA LEU A 9 -13.33 -15.33 -5.95
C LEU A 9 -14.83 -15.02 -6.03
N ALA A 10 -15.23 -13.76 -5.83
CA ALA A 10 -16.61 -13.35 -5.97
C ALA A 10 -17.09 -13.30 -7.44
N GLN A 11 -16.16 -13.36 -8.42
CA GLN A 11 -16.43 -13.21 -9.85
C GLN A 11 -17.28 -11.97 -10.21
N ASP A 12 -17.20 -10.92 -9.39
CA ASP A 12 -17.92 -9.67 -9.54
C ASP A 12 -16.92 -8.52 -9.53
N TRP A 13 -17.24 -7.46 -10.26
CA TRP A 13 -16.46 -6.24 -10.37
C TRP A 13 -16.67 -5.30 -9.18
N LEU A 14 -17.81 -5.38 -8.49
CA LEU A 14 -18.13 -4.52 -7.36
C LEU A 14 -17.14 -4.67 -6.18
N PRO A 15 -16.76 -5.88 -5.72
CA PRO A 15 -15.75 -6.05 -4.68
C PRO A 15 -14.37 -5.49 -5.08
N ILE A 16 -14.01 -5.57 -6.35
CA ILE A 16 -12.76 -5.03 -6.89
C ILE A 16 -12.76 -3.51 -6.79
N LEU A 17 -13.88 -2.85 -7.16
CA LEU A 17 -14.04 -1.41 -7.05
C LEU A 17 -13.97 -0.94 -5.60
N CYS A 18 -14.64 -1.64 -4.67
CA CYS A 18 -14.56 -1.36 -3.23
C CYS A 18 -13.13 -1.48 -2.70
N LEU A 19 -12.40 -2.53 -3.10
CA LEU A 19 -11.00 -2.71 -2.74
C LEU A 19 -10.12 -1.57 -3.27
N PHE A 20 -10.35 -1.12 -4.50
CA PHE A 20 -9.60 0.00 -5.08
C PHE A 20 -9.83 1.31 -4.31
N LEU A 21 -11.08 1.60 -3.94
CA LEU A 21 -11.42 2.76 -3.10
C LEU A 21 -10.77 2.65 -1.72
N PHE A 22 -10.81 1.47 -1.10
CA PHE A 22 -10.20 1.22 0.21
C PHE A 22 -8.67 1.41 0.18
N ILE A 23 -8.00 0.91 -0.86
CA ILE A 23 -6.56 1.11 -1.03
C ILE A 23 -6.26 2.60 -1.16
N SER A 24 -7.01 3.31 -2.00
CA SER A 24 -6.79 4.73 -2.29
C SER A 24 -7.02 5.64 -1.08
N VAL A 25 -8.12 5.42 -0.35
CA VAL A 25 -8.57 6.33 0.73
C VAL A 25 -8.00 5.96 2.08
N ILE A 26 -7.69 4.68 2.34
CA ILE A 26 -7.26 4.22 3.67
C ILE A 26 -5.80 3.79 3.65
N TRP A 27 -5.41 2.90 2.73
CA TRP A 27 -4.07 2.34 2.75
C TRP A 27 -3.00 3.34 2.34
N ILE A 28 -3.15 4.02 1.21
CA ILE A 28 -2.19 5.02 0.73
C ILE A 28 -1.89 6.09 1.79
N PRO A 29 -2.87 6.77 2.39
CA PRO A 29 -2.57 7.77 3.41
C PRO A 29 -1.96 7.17 4.66
N ASN A 30 -2.36 5.96 5.09
CA ASN A 30 -1.75 5.30 6.23
C ASN A 30 -0.28 4.90 5.97
N MET A 31 0.06 4.48 4.75
CA MET A 31 1.45 4.23 4.37
C MET A 31 2.29 5.51 4.40
N ILE A 32 1.76 6.64 3.92
CA ILE A 32 2.46 7.93 4.00
C ILE A 32 2.65 8.36 5.46
N LYS A 33 1.62 8.20 6.31
CA LYS A 33 1.72 8.47 7.75
C LYS A 33 2.76 7.58 8.43
N LYS A 34 2.83 6.30 8.05
CA LYS A 34 3.86 5.34 8.51
C LYS A 34 5.26 5.80 8.09
N ASP A 35 5.47 6.18 6.84
CA ASP A 35 6.76 6.71 6.35
C ASP A 35 7.17 7.95 7.15
N LYS A 36 6.24 8.89 7.40
CA LYS A 36 6.49 10.09 8.19
C LYS A 36 6.82 9.76 9.65
N SER A 37 6.19 8.72 10.21
CA SER A 37 6.52 8.23 11.55
C SER A 37 7.95 7.67 11.61
N LEU A 38 8.35 6.91 10.58
CA LEU A 38 9.67 6.28 10.49
C LEU A 38 10.80 7.27 10.15
N SER A 39 10.49 8.44 9.58
CA SER A 39 11.50 9.46 9.29
C SER A 39 12.16 10.08 10.52
N ARG A 40 11.74 9.70 11.73
CA ARG A 40 12.38 10.06 13.00
C ARG A 40 13.71 9.34 13.23
N TYR A 41 13.95 8.22 12.56
CA TYR A 41 15.19 7.46 12.71
C TYR A 41 16.25 7.96 11.73
N LYS A 42 17.49 8.16 12.22
CA LYS A 42 18.62 8.64 11.40
C LYS A 42 18.90 7.75 10.17
N GLU A 43 18.74 6.43 10.35
CA GLU A 43 18.93 5.43 9.29
C GLU A 43 17.79 5.36 8.27
N PHE A 44 16.68 6.07 8.51
CA PHE A 44 15.51 6.01 7.63
C PHE A 44 15.80 6.49 6.22
N SER A 45 16.71 7.45 6.03
CA SER A 45 17.06 7.93 4.69
C SER A 45 17.71 6.83 3.84
N LYS A 46 18.57 6.00 4.45
CA LYS A 46 19.23 4.85 3.83
C LYS A 46 18.25 3.72 3.56
N TYR A 47 17.34 3.46 4.50
CA TYR A 47 16.24 2.52 4.34
C TYR A 47 15.31 2.92 3.18
N LYS A 48 14.87 4.19 3.16
CA LYS A 48 13.93 4.73 2.18
C LYS A 48 14.47 4.69 0.74
N LYS A 49 15.78 4.84 0.55
CA LYS A 49 16.42 4.70 -0.77
C LYS A 49 16.29 3.29 -1.36
N ASN A 50 16.20 2.27 -0.51
CA ASN A 50 16.12 0.87 -0.92
C ASN A 50 14.69 0.30 -0.84
N SER A 51 13.77 0.98 -0.15
CA SER A 51 12.40 0.52 0.06
C SER A 51 11.41 1.18 -0.91
N LYS A 52 10.53 0.38 -1.51
CA LYS A 52 9.41 0.85 -2.33
C LYS A 52 8.08 0.73 -1.57
N ARG A 53 7.12 1.59 -1.88
CA ARG A 53 5.91 1.78 -1.04
C ARG A 53 4.86 0.68 -1.17
N PHE A 54 4.57 0.23 -2.39
CA PHE A 54 3.41 -0.64 -2.62
C PHE A 54 3.71 -1.85 -3.51
N PHE A 55 4.49 -1.66 -4.57
CA PHE A 55 4.96 -2.75 -5.42
C PHE A 55 6.48 -2.85 -5.31
N PRO A 56 7.04 -4.05 -5.08
CA PRO A 56 8.47 -4.26 -5.21
C PRO A 56 8.86 -3.96 -6.67
N TYR A 57 10.00 -3.30 -6.84
CA TYR A 57 10.56 -2.84 -8.13
C TYR A 57 9.75 -1.79 -8.92
N ILE A 58 8.50 -1.47 -8.58
CA ILE A 58 7.68 -0.43 -9.23
C ILE A 58 7.46 0.73 -8.24
N PHE A 59 7.97 1.93 -8.57
CA PHE A 59 8.20 3.11 -7.71
C PHE A 59 9.37 3.00 -6.74
#